data_AF-A0A6H9XS51-F1
#
_entry.id   AF-A0A6H9XS51-F1
#
_cell.length_a   1.000
_cell.length_b   1.000
_cell.length_c   1.000
_cell.angle_alpha   90.00
_cell.angle_beta   90.00
_cell.angle_gamma   90.00
#
_symmetry.space_group_name_H-M   'P 1'
#
loop_
_entity.id
_entity.type
_entity.pdbx_description
1 polymer ?
#
loop_
_entity_poly.entity_id
_entity_poly.type
_entity_poly.pdbx_seq_one_letter_code
_entity_poly.pdbx_strand_id
1 'polypeptide(L)'
;MTIILVFAGGILGGITRYLLGKALPPYLGTLIANMCACLTLGIIAHLFEAHSFAYAAGGIGFAGALSTWSTLANELGHLLKTHNYRLFAGYLTATIIGGLAALQLGLTIGTMMT
;
A
#
# COMPACT_ATOMS: atom_id res chain seq x y z
N MET A 1 20.17 5.66 13.16
CA MET A 1 20.14 4.69 12.03
C MET A 1 18.73 4.46 11.50
N THR A 2 17.73 4.24 12.35
CA THR A 2 16.32 3.99 11.97
C THR A 2 15.75 5.01 10.97
N ILE A 3 15.97 6.32 11.19
CA ILE A 3 15.47 7.38 10.29
C ILE A 3 16.01 7.22 8.86
N ILE A 4 17.29 6.86 8.71
CA ILE A 4 17.92 6.66 7.39
C ILE A 4 17.26 5.49 6.67
N LEU A 5 16.94 4.42 7.39
CA LEU A 5 16.27 3.24 6.83
C LEU A 5 14.82 3.51 6.45
N VAL A 6 14.08 4.26 7.28
CA VAL A 6 12.74 4.74 6.94
C VAL A 6 12.80 5.59 5.68
N PHE A 7 13.78 6.49 5.56
CA PHE A 7 13.96 7.35 4.40
C PHE A 7 14.30 6.55 3.13
N ALA A 8 15.23 5.59 3.22
CA ALA A 8 15.60 4.73 2.10
C ALA A 8 14.41 3.89 1.62
N GLY A 9 13.69 3.24 2.54
CA GLY A 9 12.45 2.52 2.23
C GLY A 9 11.39 3.45 1.63
N GLY A 10 11.23 4.65 2.20
CA GLY A 10 10.28 5.66 1.74
C GLY A 10 10.54 6.15 0.31
N ILE A 11 11.80 6.37 -0.06
CA ILE A 11 12.18 6.71 -1.44
C ILE A 11 11.75 5.58 -2.38
N LEU A 12 12.12 4.35 -2.07
CA LEU A 12 11.79 3.20 -2.92
C LEU A 12 10.28 2.98 -3.05
N GLY A 13 9.54 3.11 -1.94
CA GLY A 13 8.09 2.99 -1.92
C GLY A 13 7.42 4.10 -2.75
N GLY A 14 7.88 5.34 -2.58
CA GLY A 14 7.39 6.50 -3.34
C GLY A 14 7.67 6.40 -4.84
N ILE A 15 8.87 5.98 -5.24
CA ILE A 15 9.22 5.75 -6.65
C ILE A 15 8.33 4.65 -7.23
N THR A 16 8.17 3.53 -6.50
CA THR A 16 7.33 2.41 -6.95
C THR A 16 5.89 2.86 -7.16
N ARG A 17 5.30 3.60 -6.21
CA ARG A 17 3.95 4.17 -6.35
C ARG A 17 3.86 5.10 -7.56
N TYR A 18 4.84 5.96 -7.76
CA TYR A 18 4.88 6.87 -8.92
C TYR A 18 4.90 6.10 -10.25
N LEU A 19 5.74 5.07 -10.35
CA LEU A 19 5.82 4.24 -11.55
C LEU A 19 4.52 3.47 -11.81
N LEU A 20 3.89 2.91 -10.77
CA LEU A 20 2.59 2.25 -10.88
C LEU A 20 1.51 3.23 -11.38
N GLY A 21 1.47 4.45 -10.83
CA GLY A 21 0.55 5.50 -11.28
C GLY A 21 0.77 5.95 -12.73
N LYS A 22 1.99 5.82 -13.26
CA LYS A 22 2.32 6.14 -14.66
C LYS A 22 2.02 4.98 -15.61
N ALA A 23 2.26 3.75 -15.17
CA ALA A 23 2.17 2.55 -16.01
C ALA A 23 0.74 1.99 -16.13
N LEU A 24 -0.11 2.25 -15.14
CA LEU A 24 -1.45 1.68 -15.07
C LEU A 24 -2.54 2.71 -15.37
N PRO A 25 -3.73 2.26 -15.79
CA PRO A 25 -4.89 3.14 -15.95
C PRO A 25 -5.26 3.87 -14.64
N PRO A 26 -6.06 4.96 -14.74
CA PRO A 26 -6.57 5.66 -13.57
C PRO A 26 -7.19 4.71 -12.54
N TYR A 27 -7.04 5.03 -11.25
CA TYR A 27 -7.49 4.25 -10.09
C TYR A 27 -6.76 2.91 -9.88
N LEU A 28 -6.40 2.18 -10.95
CA LEU A 28 -5.69 0.90 -10.83
C LEU A 28 -4.27 1.08 -10.27
N GLY A 29 -3.58 2.15 -10.64
CA GLY A 29 -2.26 2.47 -10.08
C GLY A 29 -2.30 2.61 -8.55
N THR A 30 -3.25 3.41 -8.05
CA THR A 30 -3.46 3.64 -6.61
C THR A 30 -3.95 2.37 -5.90
N LEU A 31 -4.88 1.63 -6.51
CA LEU A 31 -5.39 0.35 -6.00
C LEU A 31 -4.26 -0.66 -5.78
N ILE A 32 -3.46 -0.90 -6.83
CA ILE A 32 -2.38 -1.89 -6.82
C ILE A 32 -1.27 -1.44 -5.86
N ALA A 33 -0.93 -0.16 -5.83
CA ALA A 33 0.03 0.38 -4.87
C ALA A 33 -0.40 0.11 -3.42
N ASN A 34 -1.66 0.40 -3.08
CA ASN A 34 -2.21 0.14 -1.75
C ASN A 34 -2.23 -1.36 -1.40
N MET A 35 -2.66 -2.23 -2.34
CA MET A 35 -2.65 -3.68 -2.12
C MET A 35 -1.24 -4.24 -1.92
N CYS A 36 -0.27 -3.83 -2.74
CA CYS A 36 1.13 -4.22 -2.59
C CYS A 36 1.73 -3.72 -1.27
N ALA A 37 1.36 -2.52 -0.83
CA ALA A 37 1.75 -2.01 0.48
C ALA A 37 1.19 -2.85 1.63
N CYS A 38 -0.11 -3.21 1.58
CA CYS A 38 -0.72 -4.10 2.57
C CYS A 38 -0.07 -5.49 2.59
N LEU A 39 0.19 -6.08 1.42
CA LEU A 39 0.91 -7.36 1.30
C LEU A 39 2.30 -7.29 1.94
N THR A 40 3.06 -6.24 1.59
CA THR A 40 4.41 -6.03 2.13
C THR A 40 4.36 -5.84 3.64
N LEU A 41 3.42 -5.04 4.14
CA LEU A 41 3.26 -4.84 5.58
C LEU A 41 2.92 -6.14 6.30
N GLY A 42 2.08 -7.00 5.73
CA GLY A 42 1.75 -8.31 6.30
C GLY A 42 2.98 -9.21 6.44
N ILE A 43 3.79 -9.31 5.37
CA ILE A 43 5.04 -10.10 5.40
C ILE A 43 5.99 -9.54 6.47
N ILE A 44 6.23 -8.22 6.44
CA ILE A 44 7.17 -7.57 7.36
C ILE A 44 6.70 -7.67 8.82
N ALA A 45 5.42 -7.50 9.09
CA ALA A 45 4.86 -7.56 10.43
C ALA A 45 4.87 -8.97 11.02
N HIS A 46 4.84 -10.00 10.19
CA HIS A 46 5.01 -11.37 10.64
C HIS A 46 6.49 -11.71 10.92
N LEU A 47 7.38 -11.34 10.02
CA LEU A 47 8.79 -11.76 10.07
C LEU A 47 9.64 -10.95 11.05
N PHE A 48 9.25 -9.71 11.35
CA PHE A 48 10.10 -8.79 12.09
C PHE A 48 9.35 -8.05 13.19
N GLU A 49 10.01 -7.89 14.34
CA GLU A 49 9.50 -7.07 15.43
C GLU A 49 9.41 -5.60 15.02
N ALA A 50 8.42 -4.88 15.56
CA ALA A 50 8.11 -3.49 15.19
C ALA A 50 9.29 -2.51 15.39
N HIS A 51 10.20 -2.80 16.31
CA HIS A 51 11.37 -1.98 16.64
C HIS A 51 12.63 -2.39 15.86
N SER A 52 12.54 -3.41 15.01
CA SER A 52 13.64 -3.84 14.16
C SER A 52 13.93 -2.86 13.01
N PHE A 53 15.17 -2.87 12.54
CA PHE A 53 15.58 -2.11 11.36
C PHE A 53 14.87 -2.54 10.07
N ALA A 54 14.57 -3.84 9.94
CA ALA A 54 13.81 -4.37 8.81
C ALA A 54 12.38 -3.82 8.80
N TYR A 55 11.72 -3.75 9.96
CA TYR A 55 10.38 -3.16 10.07
C TYR A 55 10.38 -1.66 9.77
N ALA A 56 11.40 -0.93 10.24
CA ALA A 56 11.56 0.49 9.93
C ALA A 56 11.71 0.75 8.43
N ALA A 57 12.53 -0.05 7.73
CA ALA A 57 12.73 0.08 6.29
C ALA A 57 11.50 -0.39 5.48
N GLY A 58 11.02 -1.60 5.74
CA GLY A 58 10.00 -2.27 4.93
C GLY A 58 8.56 -1.89 5.29
N GLY A 59 8.26 -1.81 6.58
CA GLY A 59 6.92 -1.49 7.07
C GLY A 59 6.64 0.00 7.07
N ILE A 60 7.43 0.77 7.84
CA ILE A 60 7.23 2.22 7.97
C ILE A 60 7.67 2.96 6.70
N GLY A 61 8.87 2.67 6.20
CA GLY A 61 9.42 3.32 5.01
C GLY A 61 8.69 2.91 3.72
N PHE A 62 8.96 1.70 3.24
CA PHE A 62 8.50 1.24 1.92
C PHE A 62 6.98 1.10 1.83
N ALA A 63 6.36 0.25 2.65
CA ALA A 63 4.91 0.07 2.61
C ALA A 63 4.17 1.38 2.95
N GLY A 64 4.67 2.15 3.92
CA GLY A 64 4.14 3.47 4.25
C GLY A 64 4.11 4.43 3.06
N ALA A 65 5.22 4.58 2.33
CA ALA A 65 5.30 5.49 1.17
C ALA A 65 4.66 4.95 -0.12
N LEU A 66 4.61 3.62 -0.26
CA LEU A 66 3.94 2.92 -1.37
C LEU A 66 2.42 3.04 -1.26
N SER A 67 1.86 3.03 -0.05
CA SER A 67 0.44 3.30 0.16
C SER A 67 0.12 4.79 0.08
N THR A 68 -1.14 5.13 -0.20
CA THR A 68 -1.61 6.53 -0.17
C THR A 68 -3.10 6.62 0.14
N TRP A 69 -3.43 7.27 1.26
CA TRP A 69 -4.81 7.63 1.59
C TRP A 69 -5.25 8.91 0.88
N SER A 70 -4.37 9.91 0.81
CA SER A 70 -4.69 11.22 0.23
C SER A 70 -5.07 11.13 -1.27
N THR A 71 -4.36 10.30 -2.04
CA THR A 71 -4.67 10.10 -3.47
C THR A 71 -5.99 9.38 -3.64
N LEU A 72 -6.21 8.29 -2.90
CA LEU A 72 -7.47 7.54 -2.89
C LEU A 72 -8.66 8.45 -2.54
N ALA A 73 -8.53 9.26 -1.48
CA ALA A 73 -9.58 10.18 -1.04
C ALA A 73 -9.89 11.24 -2.12
N ASN A 74 -8.88 11.76 -2.81
CA ASN A 74 -9.07 12.69 -3.91
C ASN A 74 -9.79 12.03 -5.11
N GLU A 75 -9.39 10.82 -5.50
CA GLU A 75 -10.01 10.05 -6.58
C GLU A 75 -11.48 9.71 -6.26
N LEU A 76 -11.76 9.25 -5.04
CA LEU A 76 -13.11 8.99 -4.56
C LEU A 76 -13.96 10.28 -4.51
N GLY A 77 -13.39 11.38 -4.01
CA GLY A 77 -14.03 12.69 -4.01
C GLY A 77 -14.37 13.19 -5.42
N HIS A 78 -13.51 12.92 -6.40
CA HIS A 78 -13.78 13.22 -7.80
C HIS A 78 -14.98 12.40 -8.33
N LEU A 79 -15.01 11.09 -8.06
CA LEU A 79 -16.11 10.21 -8.50
C LEU A 79 -17.46 10.62 -7.90
N LEU A 80 -17.48 11.10 -6.64
CA LEU A 80 -18.69 11.66 -6.03
C LEU A 80 -19.15 12.93 -6.74
N LYS A 81 -18.21 13.85 -7.05
CA LYS A 81 -18.51 15.11 -7.75
C LYS A 81 -19.03 14.88 -9.17
N THR A 82 -18.56 13.85 -9.86
CA THR A 82 -19.03 13.48 -11.20
C THR A 82 -20.23 12.54 -11.17
N HIS A 83 -20.87 12.33 -10.00
CA HIS A 83 -22.02 11.44 -9.81
C HIS A 83 -21.79 9.98 -10.26
N ASN A 84 -20.53 9.52 -10.33
CA ASN A 84 -20.20 8.15 -10.73
C ASN A 84 -20.21 7.22 -9.51
N TYR A 85 -21.39 7.05 -8.91
CA TYR A 85 -21.56 6.33 -7.65
C TYR A 85 -21.24 4.84 -7.74
N ARG A 86 -21.48 4.22 -8.90
CA ARG A 86 -21.16 2.80 -9.12
C ARG A 86 -19.67 2.55 -9.05
N LEU A 87 -18.88 3.37 -9.77
CA LEU A 87 -17.42 3.25 -9.73
C LEU A 87 -16.86 3.65 -8.36
N PHE A 88 -17.42 4.68 -7.72
CA PHE A 88 -17.06 5.07 -6.35
C PHE A 88 -17.18 3.88 -5.38
N ALA A 89 -18.37 3.24 -5.35
CA ALA A 89 -18.63 2.14 -4.44
C ALA A 89 -17.72 0.94 -4.76
N GLY A 90 -17.62 0.56 -6.04
CA GLY A 90 -16.76 -0.54 -6.46
C GLY A 90 -15.29 -0.30 -6.13
N TYR A 91 -14.77 0.90 -6.37
CA TYR A 91 -13.37 1.23 -6.13
C TYR A 91 -13.04 1.28 -4.63
N LEU A 92 -13.90 1.88 -3.81
CA LEU A 92 -13.74 1.92 -2.36
C LEU A 92 -13.77 0.50 -1.78
N THR A 93 -14.77 -0.30 -2.15
CA THR A 93 -14.90 -1.68 -1.68
C THR A 93 -13.72 -2.54 -2.12
N ALA A 94 -13.29 -2.44 -3.39
CA ALA A 94 -12.13 -3.17 -3.89
C ALA A 94 -10.84 -2.79 -3.15
N THR A 95 -10.65 -1.51 -2.81
CA THR A 95 -9.48 -1.05 -2.06
C THR A 95 -9.47 -1.61 -0.64
N ILE A 96 -10.61 -1.57 0.07
CA ILE A 96 -10.69 -2.06 1.46
C ILE A 96 -10.57 -3.58 1.51
N ILE A 97 -11.42 -4.31 0.78
CA ILE A 97 -11.43 -5.77 0.81
C ILE A 97 -10.13 -6.31 0.24
N GLY A 98 -9.66 -5.76 -0.89
CA GLY A 98 -8.41 -6.16 -1.50
C GLY A 98 -7.19 -5.87 -0.64
N GLY A 99 -7.16 -4.73 0.06
CA GLY A 99 -6.11 -4.41 1.01
C GLY A 99 -6.08 -5.39 2.20
N LEU A 100 -7.23 -5.71 2.79
CA LEU A 100 -7.33 -6.70 3.87
C LEU A 100 -6.93 -8.09 3.41
N ALA A 101 -7.38 -8.51 2.23
CA ALA A 101 -7.00 -9.80 1.63
C ALA A 101 -5.49 -9.87 1.36
N ALA A 102 -4.90 -8.79 0.83
CA ALA A 102 -3.46 -8.69 0.58
C ALA A 102 -2.67 -8.73 1.89
N LEU A 103 -3.12 -8.03 2.94
CA LEU A 103 -2.51 -8.09 4.26
C LEU A 103 -2.50 -9.52 4.82
N GLN A 104 -3.66 -10.20 4.76
CA GLN A 104 -3.80 -11.57 5.25
C GLN A 104 -2.91 -12.54 4.46
N LEU A 105 -2.87 -12.40 3.13
CA LEU A 105 -1.96 -13.17 2.28
C LEU A 105 -0.50 -12.94 2.68
N GLY A 106 -0.13 -11.69 2.97
CA GLY A 106 1.22 -11.34 3.41
C GLY A 106 1.61 -12.00 4.73
N LEU A 107 0.69 -11.99 5.70
CA LEU A 107 0.88 -12.69 6.97
C LEU A 107 1.08 -14.20 6.74
N THR A 108 0.25 -14.82 5.91
CA THR A 108 0.34 -16.25 5.58
C THR A 108 1.64 -16.62 4.88
N ILE A 109 2.10 -15.79 3.93
CA ILE A 109 3.40 -15.96 3.28
C ILE A 109 4.52 -15.86 4.31
N GLY A 110 4.45 -14.88 5.21
CA GLY A 110 5.42 -14.75 6.30
C GLY A 110 5.53 -16.03 7.13
N THR A 111 4.42 -16.68 7.46
CA THR A 111 4.41 -17.95 8.22
C THR A 111 5.07 -19.10 7.48
N MET A 112 5.06 -19.10 6.14
CA MET A 112 5.74 -20.14 5.35
C MET A 112 7.27 -19.96 5.30
N MET A 113 7.77 -18.80 5.72
CA MET A 113 9.20 -18.44 5.66
C MET A 113 9.93 -18.65 7.00
N THR A 114 9.20 -19.00 8.07
CA THR A 114 9.70 -19.30 9.42
C THR A 114 9.69 -20.78 9.69
#